data_AF-A0A923RLR1-F1
#
_entry.id   AF-A0A923RLR1-F1
#
_cell.length_a   1.000
_cell.length_b   1.000
_cell.length_c   1.000
_cell.angle_alpha   90.00
_cell.angle_beta   90.00
_cell.angle_gamma   90.00
#
_symmetry.space_group_name_H-M   'P 1'
#
loop_
_entity.id
_entity.type
_entity.pdbx_description
1 polymer ?
#
loop_
_entity_poly.entity_id
_entity_poly.type
_entity_poly.pdbx_seq_one_letter_code
_entity_poly.pdbx_strand_id
1 'polypeptide(L)'
;MSTTNDQMIAGYDYKEWVRLESLFLKDYENSTRYNKPFSALISDVLENETYKSFADKTGLSENMLYRLKKQIDEKDPPQRNTLITVCIAYKLDLMMAQALLYSLGLGFNRFNKRDYAYTFLLTQCRDRSIDQCNEILGQLGIEQKYWLGTYCRRKVTKRKKKDS
;
A
#
# COMPACT_ATOMS: atom_id res chain seq x y z
N MET A 1 -10.96 -11.71 45.78
CA MET A 1 -10.71 -10.35 45.28
C MET A 1 -11.01 -10.35 43.79
N SER A 2 -12.15 -9.79 43.38
CA SER A 2 -12.58 -9.72 41.99
C SER A 2 -12.73 -8.25 41.65
N THR A 3 -11.85 -7.71 40.82
CA THR A 3 -12.03 -6.45 40.09
C THR A 3 -10.85 -6.28 39.12
N THR A 4 -10.87 -7.04 38.02
CA THR A 4 -10.26 -6.56 36.78
C THR A 4 -11.43 -6.00 36.00
N ASN A 5 -11.47 -4.68 35.82
CA ASN A 5 -12.52 -4.01 35.07
C ASN A 5 -12.59 -4.61 33.65
N ASP A 6 -13.59 -5.44 33.40
CA ASP A 6 -14.07 -5.77 32.05
C ASP A 6 -14.79 -4.53 31.46
N GLN A 7 -14.07 -3.41 31.35
CA GLN A 7 -14.56 -2.21 30.68
C GLN A 7 -14.55 -2.48 29.18
N MET A 8 -15.66 -3.07 28.71
CA MET A 8 -15.97 -3.21 27.31
C MET A 8 -16.32 -1.84 26.74
N ILE A 9 -15.64 -1.41 25.68
CA ILE A 9 -15.98 -0.18 24.96
C ILE A 9 -16.63 -0.59 23.65
N ALA A 10 -17.92 -0.29 23.50
CA ALA A 10 -18.71 -0.65 22.32
C ALA A 10 -18.61 -2.14 21.91
N GLY A 11 -18.48 -3.04 22.88
CA GLY A 11 -18.35 -4.48 22.65
C GLY A 11 -16.92 -4.99 22.41
N TYR A 12 -15.92 -4.10 22.37
CA TYR A 12 -14.50 -4.46 22.35
C TYR A 12 -13.96 -4.59 23.76
N ASP A 13 -13.12 -5.60 24.00
CA ASP A 13 -12.33 -5.64 25.22
C ASP A 13 -11.32 -4.49 25.25
N TYR A 14 -10.81 -4.16 26.44
CA TYR A 14 -9.92 -3.02 26.61
C TYR A 14 -8.63 -3.12 25.78
N LYS A 15 -8.06 -4.32 25.62
CA LYS A 15 -6.84 -4.50 24.81
C LYS A 15 -7.11 -4.27 23.33
N GLU A 16 -8.24 -4.77 22.84
CA GLU A 16 -8.68 -4.57 21.47
C GLU A 16 -9.01 -3.09 21.20
N TRP A 17 -9.68 -2.42 22.13
CA TRP A 17 -9.93 -0.99 22.05
C TRP A 17 -8.64 -0.19 21.95
N VAL A 18 -7.66 -0.42 22.84
CA VAL A 18 -6.36 0.28 22.82
C VAL A 18 -5.64 0.06 21.48
N ARG A 19 -5.72 -1.14 20.91
CA ARG A 19 -5.16 -1.43 19.58
C ARG A 19 -5.85 -0.62 18.48
N LEU A 20 -7.18 -0.56 18.49
CA LEU A 20 -7.98 0.18 17.50
C LEU A 20 -7.76 1.69 17.62
N GLU A 21 -7.74 2.21 18.84
CA GLU A 21 -7.48 3.62 19.15
C GLU A 21 -6.08 4.04 18.69
N SER A 22 -5.06 3.23 18.98
CA SER A 22 -3.69 3.48 18.51
C SER A 22 -3.60 3.48 16.97
N LEU A 23 -4.31 2.56 16.30
CA LEU A 23 -4.38 2.54 14.84
C LEU A 23 -5.06 3.79 14.30
N PHE A 24 -6.19 4.20 14.90
CA PHE A 24 -6.92 5.41 14.51
C PHE A 24 -6.08 6.68 14.69
N LEU A 25 -5.45 6.88 15.85
CA LEU A 25 -4.64 8.07 16.11
C LEU A 25 -3.47 8.17 15.15
N LYS A 26 -2.81 7.04 14.86
CA LYS A 26 -1.74 6.96 13.87
C LYS A 26 -2.25 7.31 12.46
N ASP A 27 -3.37 6.73 12.04
CA ASP A 27 -3.99 7.00 10.73
C ASP A 27 -4.43 8.48 10.62
N TYR A 28 -4.95 9.07 11.70
CA TYR A 28 -5.36 10.47 11.76
C TYR A 28 -4.17 11.44 11.69
N GLU A 29 -3.12 11.22 12.48
CA GLU A 29 -1.89 12.03 12.42
C GLU A 29 -1.27 11.98 11.02
N ASN A 30 -1.24 10.79 10.43
CA ASN A 30 -0.82 10.56 9.06
C ASN A 30 -1.67 11.33 8.04
N SER A 31 -2.99 11.35 8.22
CA SER A 31 -3.91 12.09 7.35
C SER A 31 -3.74 13.61 7.48
N THR A 32 -3.49 14.17 8.66
CA THR A 32 -3.45 15.63 8.84
C THR A 32 -2.20 16.32 8.27
N ARG A 33 -1.22 15.55 7.78
CA ARG A 33 0.02 16.07 7.16
C ARG A 33 -0.14 16.53 5.68
N TYR A 34 -1.36 16.83 5.22
CA TYR A 34 -1.66 17.25 3.85
C TYR A 34 -1.10 18.64 3.49
N ASN A 35 0.16 18.67 3.04
CA ASN A 35 0.74 19.57 2.03
C ASN A 35 2.20 19.19 1.71
N LYS A 36 2.55 17.92 1.91
CA LYS A 36 3.91 17.42 1.69
C LYS A 36 4.03 16.84 0.27
N PRO A 37 5.15 17.06 -0.43
CA PRO A 37 5.43 16.38 -1.69
C PRO A 37 5.55 14.87 -1.45
N PHE A 38 5.28 14.07 -2.49
CA PHE A 38 5.35 12.60 -2.44
C PHE A 38 6.62 12.08 -1.75
N SER A 39 7.79 12.62 -2.14
CA SER A 39 9.09 12.22 -1.61
C SER A 39 9.22 12.39 -0.10
N ALA A 40 8.56 13.39 0.49
CA ALA A 40 8.55 13.58 1.93
C ALA A 40 7.61 12.56 2.62
N LEU A 41 6.38 12.39 2.12
CA LEU A 41 5.44 11.40 2.67
C LEU A 41 6.00 9.98 2.62
N ILE A 42 6.56 9.57 1.47
CA ILE A 42 7.11 8.23 1.29
C ILE A 42 8.42 8.05 2.06
N SER A 43 9.19 9.12 2.29
CA SER A 43 10.39 9.05 3.14
C SER A 43 10.02 8.83 4.59
N ASP A 44 8.97 9.50 5.10
CA ASP A 44 8.45 9.29 6.46
C ASP A 44 8.00 7.81 6.63
N VAL A 45 7.28 7.25 5.65
CA VAL A 45 6.82 5.85 5.67
C VAL A 45 7.99 4.86 5.67
N LEU A 46 9.05 5.16 4.91
CA LEU A 46 10.16 4.24 4.64
C LEU A 46 11.45 4.63 5.38
N GLU A 47 11.39 5.48 6.40
CA GLU A 47 12.56 6.14 7.00
C GLU A 47 13.64 5.14 7.42
N ASN A 48 13.24 4.11 8.18
CA ASN A 48 14.12 3.10 8.76
C ASN A 48 14.31 1.86 7.89
N GLU A 49 13.89 1.91 6.63
CA GLU A 49 14.00 0.77 5.72
C GLU A 49 15.34 0.71 5.01
N THR A 50 15.94 -0.48 5.05
CA THR A 50 17.08 -0.83 4.21
C THR A 50 16.60 -1.31 2.85
N TYR A 51 17.48 -1.29 1.86
CA TYR A 51 17.19 -1.82 0.53
C TYR A 51 16.70 -3.28 0.57
N LYS A 52 17.38 -4.13 1.35
CA LYS A 52 17.04 -5.54 1.49
C LYS A 52 15.70 -5.74 2.21
N SER A 53 15.50 -5.10 3.36
CA SER A 53 14.25 -5.24 4.12
C SER A 53 13.03 -4.73 3.33
N PHE A 54 13.21 -3.67 2.55
CA PHE A 54 12.17 -3.19 1.63
C PHE A 54 11.85 -4.22 0.54
N ALA A 55 12.87 -4.77 -0.11
CA ALA A 55 12.68 -5.79 -1.16
C ALA A 55 12.02 -7.06 -0.61
N ASP A 56 12.43 -7.52 0.57
CA ASP A 56 11.87 -8.70 1.23
C ASP A 56 10.39 -8.51 1.58
N LYS A 57 9.99 -7.33 2.08
CA LYS A 57 8.59 -7.04 2.45
C LYS A 57 7.68 -6.83 1.25
N THR A 58 8.19 -6.22 0.19
CA THR A 58 7.38 -5.75 -0.93
C THR A 58 7.46 -6.64 -2.16
N GLY A 59 8.51 -7.44 -2.30
CA GLY A 59 8.85 -8.13 -3.56
C GLY A 59 9.29 -7.18 -4.69
N LEU A 60 9.48 -5.89 -4.41
CA LEU A 60 10.00 -4.91 -5.37
C LEU A 60 11.53 -4.99 -5.43
N SER A 61 12.13 -4.41 -6.47
CA SER A 61 13.59 -4.31 -6.53
C SER A 61 14.12 -3.35 -5.46
N GLU A 62 15.31 -3.63 -4.95
CA GLU A 62 16.01 -2.75 -4.00
C GLU A 62 16.09 -1.30 -4.50
N ASN A 63 16.43 -1.10 -5.78
CA ASN A 63 16.48 0.24 -6.40
C ASN A 63 15.15 1.00 -6.34
N MET A 64 14.01 0.33 -6.21
CA MET A 64 12.72 1.01 -6.11
C MET A 64 12.61 1.84 -4.84
N LEU A 65 13.25 1.43 -3.73
CA LEU A 65 13.30 2.23 -2.50
C LEU A 65 13.96 3.60 -2.76
N TYR A 66 15.09 3.60 -3.47
CA TYR A 66 15.79 4.82 -3.84
C TYR A 66 14.92 5.70 -4.75
N ARG A 67 14.30 5.11 -5.78
CA ARG A 67 13.42 5.83 -6.72
C ARG A 67 12.25 6.50 -6.01
N LEU A 68 11.58 5.78 -5.11
CA LEU A 68 10.46 6.28 -4.32
C LEU A 68 10.88 7.50 -3.48
N LYS A 69 12.02 7.42 -2.78
CA LYS A 69 12.49 8.50 -1.90
C LYS A 69 13.02 9.73 -2.65
N LYS A 70 13.57 9.57 -3.86
CA LYS A 70 14.40 10.63 -4.49
C LYS A 70 14.06 11.02 -5.93
N GLN A 71 13.40 10.16 -6.70
CA GLN A 71 13.21 10.38 -8.15
C GLN A 71 11.76 10.55 -8.57
N ILE A 72 10.83 9.97 -7.82
CA ILE A 72 9.42 9.97 -8.19
C ILE A 72 8.78 11.32 -7.86
N ASP A 73 8.10 11.87 -8.86
CA ASP A 73 7.28 13.07 -8.79
C ASP A 73 6.04 12.95 -9.71
N GLU A 74 5.26 14.00 -9.82
CA GLU A 74 4.05 14.06 -10.67
C GLU A 74 4.34 13.83 -12.17
N LYS A 75 5.55 14.14 -12.65
CA LYS A 75 5.93 13.98 -14.08
C LYS A 75 6.36 12.55 -14.42
N ASP A 76 6.97 11.83 -13.47
CA ASP A 76 7.28 10.39 -13.59
C ASP A 76 6.75 9.60 -12.39
N PRO A 77 5.41 9.45 -12.25
CA PRO A 77 4.83 8.72 -11.14
C PRO A 77 5.10 7.21 -11.27
N PRO A 78 5.14 6.46 -10.16
CA PRO A 78 5.28 5.03 -10.20
C PRO A 78 4.02 4.39 -10.78
N GLN A 79 4.09 3.12 -11.14
CA GLN A 79 2.88 2.38 -11.44
C GLN A 79 2.00 2.28 -10.19
N ARG A 80 0.67 2.35 -10.37
CA ARG A 80 -0.28 2.29 -9.25
C ARG A 80 -0.09 1.04 -8.39
N ASN A 81 0.09 -0.13 -9.00
CA ASN A 81 0.38 -1.37 -8.25
C ASN A 81 1.65 -1.29 -7.42
N THR A 82 2.68 -0.53 -7.84
CA THR A 82 3.87 -0.29 -7.01
C THR A 82 3.50 0.45 -5.73
N LEU A 83 2.69 1.50 -5.83
CA LEU A 83 2.22 2.25 -4.66
C LEU A 83 1.36 1.38 -3.74
N ILE A 84 0.41 0.64 -4.30
CA ILE A 84 -0.47 -0.24 -3.51
C ILE A 84 0.32 -1.35 -2.84
N THR A 85 1.37 -1.88 -3.48
CA THR A 85 2.30 -2.83 -2.85
C THR A 85 2.91 -2.24 -1.59
N VAL A 86 3.42 -1.00 -1.66
CA VAL A 86 3.98 -0.32 -0.48
C VAL A 86 2.90 -0.12 0.57
N CYS A 87 1.71 0.32 0.18
CA CYS A 87 0.61 0.53 1.14
C CYS A 87 0.25 -0.76 1.90
N ILE A 88 0.18 -1.90 1.21
CA ILE A 88 -0.13 -3.18 1.87
C ILE A 88 1.04 -3.67 2.72
N ALA A 89 2.28 -3.66 2.19
CA ALA A 89 3.46 -4.15 2.92
C ALA A 89 3.73 -3.37 4.22
N TYR A 90 3.38 -2.09 4.25
CA TYR A 90 3.56 -1.20 5.40
C TYR A 90 2.27 -0.92 6.17
N LYS A 91 1.19 -1.64 5.84
CA LYS A 91 -0.13 -1.54 6.49
C LYS A 91 -0.68 -0.11 6.52
N LEU A 92 -0.46 0.64 5.46
CA LEU A 92 -1.02 1.98 5.27
C LEU A 92 -2.50 1.88 4.94
N ASP A 93 -3.25 2.85 5.45
CA ASP A 93 -4.69 2.90 5.28
C ASP A 93 -5.10 3.48 3.91
N LEU A 94 -6.41 3.46 3.64
CA LEU A 94 -6.94 4.00 2.40
C LEU A 94 -6.67 5.51 2.28
N MET A 95 -6.72 6.26 3.39
CA MET A 95 -6.47 7.70 3.36
C MET A 95 -5.01 7.99 3.02
N MET A 96 -4.05 7.26 3.58
CA MET A 96 -2.65 7.40 3.23
C MET A 96 -2.36 6.99 1.78
N ALA A 97 -2.99 5.92 1.28
CA ALA A 97 -2.87 5.57 -0.13
C ALA A 97 -3.42 6.68 -1.05
N GLN A 98 -4.54 7.29 -0.67
CA GLN A 98 -5.09 8.46 -1.36
C GLN A 98 -4.15 9.66 -1.29
N ALA A 99 -3.53 9.93 -0.14
CA ALA A 99 -2.57 11.01 0.04
C ALA A 99 -1.37 10.89 -0.90
N LEU A 100 -0.79 9.69 -0.94
CA LEU A 100 0.35 9.39 -1.80
C LEU A 100 -0.04 9.53 -3.28
N LEU A 101 -1.21 9.04 -3.69
CA LEU A 101 -1.69 9.22 -5.06
C LEU A 101 -1.93 10.71 -5.39
N TYR A 102 -2.61 11.45 -4.51
CA TYR A 102 -2.92 12.86 -4.74
C TYR A 102 -1.66 13.73 -4.81
N SER A 103 -0.64 13.42 -4.02
CA SER A 103 0.66 14.11 -4.10
C SER A 103 1.39 13.91 -5.44
N LEU A 104 0.91 12.99 -6.29
CA LEU A 104 1.38 12.72 -7.65
C LEU A 104 0.35 13.10 -8.72
N GLY A 105 -0.70 13.86 -8.39
CA GLY A 105 -1.78 14.20 -9.31
C GLY A 105 -2.68 13.03 -9.70
N LEU A 106 -2.63 11.92 -8.95
CA LEU A 106 -3.40 10.70 -9.21
C LEU A 106 -4.53 10.53 -8.18
N GLY A 107 -5.56 9.76 -8.53
CA GLY A 107 -6.60 9.33 -7.58
C GLY A 107 -7.24 8.01 -8.01
N PHE A 108 -7.92 7.33 -7.08
CA PHE A 108 -8.65 6.10 -7.38
C PHE A 108 -9.86 6.38 -8.28
N ASN A 109 -10.05 5.56 -9.31
CA ASN A 109 -11.26 5.61 -10.14
C ASN A 109 -12.22 4.46 -9.77
N ARG A 110 -13.34 4.78 -9.12
CA ARG A 110 -14.35 3.79 -8.70
C ARG A 110 -14.99 3.00 -9.85
N PHE A 111 -14.97 3.53 -11.08
CA PHE A 111 -15.49 2.85 -12.26
C PHE A 111 -14.47 1.90 -12.90
N ASN A 112 -13.23 1.92 -12.43
CA ASN A 112 -12.19 1.00 -12.85
C ASN A 112 -12.10 -0.18 -11.87
N LYS A 113 -12.41 -1.39 -12.33
CA LYS A 113 -12.45 -2.60 -11.50
C LYS A 113 -11.14 -2.86 -10.73
N ARG A 114 -9.97 -2.58 -11.36
CA ARG A 114 -8.66 -2.71 -10.72
C ARG A 114 -8.50 -1.71 -9.56
N ASP A 115 -8.80 -0.44 -9.79
CA ASP A 115 -8.70 0.57 -8.74
C ASP A 115 -9.67 0.27 -7.59
N TYR A 116 -10.88 -0.20 -7.91
CA TYR A 116 -11.83 -0.66 -6.89
C TYR A 116 -11.28 -1.85 -6.09
N ALA A 117 -10.68 -2.84 -6.77
CA ALA A 117 -10.04 -3.98 -6.10
C ALA A 117 -8.90 -3.53 -5.17
N TYR A 118 -8.09 -2.53 -5.55
CA TYR A 118 -7.07 -1.99 -4.65
C TYR A 118 -7.68 -1.32 -3.41
N THR A 119 -8.76 -0.55 -3.56
CA THR A 119 -9.45 0.05 -2.40
C THR A 119 -10.05 -1.02 -1.49
N PHE A 120 -10.54 -2.13 -2.05
CA PHE A 120 -11.00 -3.28 -1.29
C PHE A 120 -9.85 -3.92 -0.49
N LEU A 121 -8.68 -4.13 -1.08
CA LEU A 121 -7.52 -4.67 -0.36
C LEU A 121 -7.09 -3.78 0.81
N LEU A 122 -7.02 -2.47 0.60
CA LEU A 122 -6.59 -1.50 1.63
C LEU A 122 -7.57 -1.35 2.80
N THR A 123 -8.83 -1.72 2.60
CA THR A 123 -9.89 -1.60 3.61
C THR A 123 -10.21 -2.94 4.28
N GLN A 124 -10.27 -4.03 3.52
CA GLN A 124 -10.75 -5.34 4.00
C GLN A 124 -9.64 -6.38 4.17
N CYS A 125 -8.48 -6.17 3.53
CA CYS A 125 -7.41 -7.16 3.48
C CYS A 125 -6.06 -6.60 3.90
N ARG A 126 -6.05 -5.50 4.66
CA ARG A 126 -4.82 -4.75 5.01
C ARG A 126 -3.76 -5.59 5.74
N ASP A 127 -4.20 -6.57 6.53
CA ASP A 127 -3.30 -7.47 7.27
C ASP A 127 -2.85 -8.70 6.49
N ARG A 128 -3.21 -8.83 5.20
CA ARG A 128 -2.77 -9.94 4.35
C ARG A 128 -1.39 -9.66 3.76
N SER A 129 -0.66 -10.74 3.51
CA SER A 129 0.61 -10.67 2.76
C SER A 129 0.38 -10.24 1.30
N ILE A 130 1.46 -9.85 0.61
CA ILE A 130 1.43 -9.50 -0.81
C ILE A 130 0.92 -10.68 -1.66
N ASP A 131 1.36 -11.90 -1.36
CA ASP A 131 0.95 -13.10 -2.11
C ASP A 131 -0.54 -13.41 -1.91
N GLN A 132 -1.04 -13.33 -0.67
CA GLN A 132 -2.48 -13.48 -0.40
C GLN A 132 -3.31 -12.39 -1.09
N CYS A 133 -2.81 -11.15 -1.12
CA CYS A 133 -3.47 -10.08 -1.88
C CYS A 133 -3.50 -10.38 -3.38
N ASN A 134 -2.43 -10.96 -3.94
CA ASN A 134 -2.37 -11.35 -5.35
C ASN A 134 -3.34 -12.50 -5.68
N GLU A 135 -3.50 -13.49 -4.79
CA GLU A 135 -4.52 -14.53 -4.92
C GLU A 135 -5.93 -13.92 -4.98
N ILE A 136 -6.24 -12.97 -4.09
CA ILE A 136 -7.51 -12.24 -4.09
C ILE A 136 -7.70 -11.49 -5.41
N LEU A 137 -6.68 -10.78 -5.91
CA LEU A 137 -6.74 -10.09 -7.21
C LEU A 137 -7.04 -11.06 -8.35
N GLY A 138 -6.45 -12.26 -8.33
CA GLY A 138 -6.74 -13.33 -9.28
C GLY A 138 -8.20 -13.78 -9.23
N GLN A 139 -8.74 -14.04 -8.04
CA GLN A 139 -10.15 -14.43 -7.86
C GLN A 139 -11.13 -13.32 -8.28
N LEU A 140 -10.74 -12.05 -8.12
CA LEU A 140 -11.51 -10.91 -8.60
C LEU A 140 -11.39 -10.70 -10.12
N GLY A 141 -10.59 -11.51 -10.84
CA GLY A 141 -10.39 -11.41 -12.29
C GLY A 141 -9.54 -10.20 -12.70
N ILE A 142 -8.63 -9.76 -11.84
CA ILE A 142 -7.66 -8.69 -12.16
C ILE A 142 -6.45 -9.31 -12.88
N GLU A 143 -6.10 -8.76 -14.04
CA GLU A 143 -4.96 -9.24 -14.83
C GLU A 143 -3.64 -9.18 -14.05
N GLN A 144 -2.79 -10.20 -14.24
CA GLN A 144 -1.52 -10.36 -13.51
C GLN A 144 -0.56 -9.17 -13.65
N LYS A 145 -0.61 -8.43 -14.76
CA LYS A 145 0.20 -7.20 -14.95
C LYS A 145 -0.16 -6.07 -13.96
N TYR A 146 -1.27 -6.19 -13.25
CA TYR A 146 -1.72 -5.29 -12.20
C TYR A 146 -1.55 -5.89 -10.80
N TRP A 147 -0.92 -7.05 -10.68
CA TRP A 147 -0.62 -7.64 -9.37
C TRP A 147 0.52 -6.87 -8.68
N LEU A 148 0.68 -7.15 -7.40
CA LEU A 148 1.54 -6.44 -6.46
C LEU A 148 2.93 -7.06 -6.39
N GLY A 149 3.90 -6.30 -5.90
CA GLY A 149 5.28 -6.77 -5.69
C GLY A 149 6.02 -7.08 -6.98
N THR A 150 6.51 -8.31 -7.12
CA THR A 150 7.36 -8.72 -8.25
C THR A 150 6.72 -8.50 -9.63
N TYR A 151 5.39 -8.46 -9.68
CA TYR A 151 4.58 -8.20 -10.89
C TYR A 151 4.58 -6.71 -11.32
N CYS A 152 5.12 -5.80 -10.51
CA CYS A 152 5.24 -4.37 -10.81
C CYS A 152 6.35 -4.03 -11.83
N ARG A 153 7.04 -5.01 -12.42
CA ARG A 153 8.13 -4.76 -13.37
C ARG A 153 7.59 -4.31 -14.73
N ARG A 154 8.15 -3.22 -15.25
CA ARG A 154 7.77 -2.63 -16.54
C ARG A 154 8.31 -3.48 -17.72
N LYS A 155 7.35 -3.93 -18.55
CA LYS A 155 7.39 -4.61 -19.87
C LYS A 155 7.72 -6.12 -19.91
N VAL A 156 6.65 -6.88 -20.17
CA VAL A 156 6.65 -7.99 -21.12
C VAL A 156 7.23 -7.48 -22.44
N THR A 157 8.50 -7.79 -22.74
CA THR A 157 8.98 -7.80 -24.11
C THR A 157 8.22 -8.90 -24.83
N LYS A 158 7.23 -8.53 -25.66
CA LYS A 158 6.78 -9.43 -26.72
C LYS A 158 8.01 -9.72 -27.60
N ARG A 159 8.67 -10.86 -27.39
CA ARG A 159 9.55 -11.42 -28.42
C ARG A 159 8.67 -11.65 -29.64
N LYS A 160 8.79 -10.79 -30.66
CA LYS A 160 8.32 -11.16 -32.00
C LYS A 160 9.08 -12.44 -32.36
N LYS A 161 8.37 -13.55 -32.52
CA LYS A 161 8.90 -14.68 -33.30
C LYS A 161 9.25 -14.09 -34.67
N LYS A 162 10.55 -14.12 -34.99
CA LYS A 162 11.03 -13.88 -36.34
C LYS A 162 10.92 -15.24 -37.00
N ASP A 163 9.78 -15.50 -37.63
CA ASP A 163 9.66 -16.67 -38.49
C ASP A 163 10.63 -16.46 -39.66
N SER A 164 11.54 -17.42 -39.81
CA SER A 164 12.46 -17.58 -40.94
C SER A 164 11.85 -18.56 -41.92
#